data_AF-A0A844ZW19-F1
#
_entry.id   AF-A0A844ZW19-F1
#
_cell.length_a   1.000
_cell.length_b   1.000
_cell.length_c   1.000
_cell.angle_alpha   90.00
_cell.angle_beta   90.00
_cell.angle_gamma   90.00
#
_symmetry.space_group_name_H-M   'P 1'
#
loop_
_entity.id
_entity.type
_entity.pdbx_description
1 polymer ?
#
loop_
_entity_poly.entity_id
_entity_poly.type
_entity_poly.pdbx_seq_one_letter_code
_entity_poly.pdbx_strand_id
1 'polypeptide(L)'
;MTVKVDCRFPATAGFIIDGENIPFGAYQAIYHKITKKTERIHQAYDHAYEIRISDLKEVHQQIAQAIQQYNKVGVDCEISHSLFKGQSRNYSSFERFEISDCSTRCVSNALAYELNFLVILPGQIPEAEEIPQRYKVVIRVQNGLKGEEESAVPLFIRFSPFDGAINATFEYADYAVMLALKSIIDKWVESLPVRKQSKIFKFISRQRIYLSGHVSGVAAALPFPQP
;
A
#
# COMPACT_ATOMS: atom_id res chain seq x y z
N MET A 1 -4.54 8.77 64.98
CA MET A 1 -4.04 9.35 63.72
C MET A 1 -4.53 8.47 62.60
N THR A 2 -5.53 8.94 61.84
CA THR A 2 -6.19 8.14 60.80
C THR A 2 -5.96 8.87 59.48
N VAL A 3 -5.13 8.29 58.61
CA VAL A 3 -4.84 8.85 57.29
C VAL A 3 -6.01 8.49 56.37
N LYS A 4 -6.77 9.50 55.97
CA LYS A 4 -7.86 9.39 55.01
C LYS A 4 -7.25 9.57 53.62
N VAL A 5 -7.14 8.48 52.87
CA VAL A 5 -6.69 8.51 51.47
C VAL A 5 -7.93 8.70 50.60
N ASP A 6 -8.13 9.92 50.10
CA ASP A 6 -9.15 10.22 49.09
C ASP A 6 -8.66 9.73 47.72
N CYS A 7 -9.04 8.52 47.34
CA CYS A 7 -8.91 8.05 45.96
C CYS A 7 -10.10 8.58 45.15
N ARG A 8 -10.01 9.82 44.66
CA ARG A 8 -10.90 10.29 43.59
C ARG A 8 -10.41 9.71 42.26
N PHE A 9 -10.99 8.59 41.85
CA PHE A 9 -10.95 8.17 40.44
C PHE A 9 -11.78 9.18 39.62
N PRO A 10 -11.25 9.77 38.54
CA PRO A 10 -12.08 10.54 37.63
C PRO A 10 -13.12 9.61 37.00
N ALA A 11 -14.38 10.04 37.02
CA ALA A 11 -15.48 9.33 36.40
C ALA A 11 -15.17 9.09 34.92
N THR A 12 -14.98 7.83 34.55
CA THR A 12 -14.98 7.40 33.15
C THR A 12 -16.36 7.71 32.61
N ALA A 13 -16.48 8.76 31.80
CA ALA A 13 -17.69 9.04 31.04
C ALA A 13 -17.92 7.84 30.10
N GLY A 14 -18.78 6.92 30.52
CA GLY A 14 -19.28 5.86 29.65
C GLY A 14 -20.15 6.51 28.59
N PHE A 15 -19.68 6.49 27.35
CA PHE A 15 -20.43 6.95 26.19
C PHE A 15 -21.53 5.94 25.89
N ILE A 16 -22.78 6.29 26.21
CA ILE A 16 -23.97 5.50 25.86
C ILE A 16 -24.42 6.01 24.49
N ILE A 17 -24.24 5.19 23.46
CA ILE A 17 -24.74 5.48 22.12
C ILE A 17 -26.13 4.87 22.02
N ASP A 18 -27.16 5.70 21.82
CA ASP A 18 -28.49 5.21 21.46
C ASP A 18 -28.40 4.45 20.12
N GLY A 19 -28.68 3.15 20.17
CA GLY A 19 -28.46 2.23 19.06
C GLY A 19 -29.36 2.44 17.83
N GLU A 20 -30.27 3.42 17.86
CA GLU A 20 -31.31 3.59 16.85
C GLU A 20 -30.92 4.53 15.70
N ASN A 21 -29.85 5.35 15.85
CA ASN A 21 -29.36 6.23 14.77
C ASN A 21 -27.87 6.55 14.93
N ILE A 22 -27.00 5.56 14.71
CA ILE A 22 -25.56 5.79 14.66
C ILE A 22 -25.20 6.31 13.26
N PRO A 23 -24.68 7.55 13.11
CA PRO A 23 -24.23 8.03 11.81
C PRO A 23 -23.10 7.12 11.30
N PHE A 24 -23.13 6.79 10.01
CA PHE A 24 -22.24 5.79 9.41
C PHE A 24 -20.75 6.02 9.72
N GLY A 25 -20.30 7.29 9.73
CA GLY A 25 -18.92 7.64 10.10
C GLY A 25 -18.55 7.30 11.54
N ALA A 26 -19.49 7.39 12.49
CA ALA A 26 -19.26 7.01 13.89
C ALA A 26 -19.20 5.50 14.06
N TYR A 27 -20.07 4.76 13.36
CA TYR A 27 -20.01 3.29 13.33
C TYR A 27 -18.68 2.82 12.77
N GLN A 28 -18.23 3.40 11.66
CA GLN A 28 -16.94 3.07 11.04
C GLN A 28 -15.77 3.40 11.98
N ALA A 29 -15.77 4.56 12.63
CA ALA A 29 -14.75 4.93 13.61
C ALA A 29 -14.69 3.96 14.81
N ILE A 30 -15.84 3.55 15.34
CA ILE A 30 -15.95 2.57 16.44
C ILE A 30 -15.49 1.19 15.97
N TYR A 31 -15.96 0.74 14.80
CA TYR A 31 -15.56 -0.53 14.20
C TYR A 31 -14.05 -0.59 13.99
N HIS A 32 -13.41 0.45 13.45
CA HIS A 32 -11.95 0.49 13.31
C HIS A 32 -11.23 0.58 14.66
N LYS A 33 -11.77 1.29 15.65
CA LYS A 33 -11.20 1.38 17.00
C LYS A 33 -11.23 0.03 17.72
N ILE A 34 -12.32 -0.72 17.57
CA ILE A 34 -12.51 -2.05 18.18
C ILE A 34 -11.70 -3.11 17.44
N THR A 35 -11.74 -3.11 16.10
CA THR A 35 -11.08 -4.15 15.30
C THR A 35 -9.59 -3.88 15.10
N LYS A 36 -9.12 -2.63 15.27
CA LYS A 36 -7.78 -2.14 14.88
C LYS A 36 -7.35 -2.56 13.47
N LYS A 37 -8.32 -2.92 12.63
CA LYS A 37 -8.06 -3.56 11.35
C LYS A 37 -7.90 -2.46 10.31
N THR A 38 -6.68 -2.28 9.83
CA THR A 38 -6.42 -1.51 8.63
C THR A 38 -6.73 -2.39 7.43
N GLU A 39 -7.41 -1.81 6.45
CA GLU A 39 -7.66 -2.49 5.18
C GLU A 39 -6.49 -2.28 4.24
N ARG A 40 -6.28 -3.25 3.33
CA ARG A 40 -5.16 -3.21 2.40
C ARG A 40 -5.65 -3.40 0.97
N ILE A 41 -5.31 -2.46 0.10
CA ILE A 41 -5.56 -2.54 -1.34
C ILE A 41 -4.23 -2.59 -2.09
N HIS A 42 -4.21 -3.42 -3.13
CA HIS A 42 -3.08 -3.59 -4.03
C HIS A 42 -3.47 -3.19 -5.44
N GLN A 43 -2.59 -2.47 -6.12
CA GLN A 43 -2.74 -2.11 -7.52
C GLN A 43 -1.42 -2.30 -8.25
N ALA A 44 -1.47 -3.09 -9.32
CA ALA A 44 -0.32 -3.38 -10.17
C ALA A 44 -0.51 -2.69 -11.53
N TYR A 45 0.58 -2.17 -12.08
CA TYR A 45 0.61 -1.52 -13.39
C TYR A 45 1.63 -2.24 -14.30
N ASP A 46 1.13 -2.90 -15.34
CA ASP A 46 1.87 -3.89 -16.15
C ASP A 46 2.62 -3.30 -17.37
N HIS A 47 2.75 -1.97 -17.48
CA HIS A 47 3.50 -1.35 -18.58
C HIS A 47 4.97 -1.12 -18.23
N ALA A 48 5.84 -1.13 -19.23
CA ALA A 48 7.22 -0.69 -19.03
C ALA A 48 7.28 0.83 -19.04
N TYR A 49 7.52 1.42 -17.88
CA TYR A 49 7.66 2.86 -17.70
C TYR A 49 9.14 3.26 -17.69
N GLU A 50 9.45 4.43 -18.21
CA GLU A 50 10.71 5.13 -17.92
C GLU A 50 10.42 6.10 -16.77
N ILE A 51 11.07 5.90 -15.62
CA ILE A 51 10.86 6.73 -14.42
C ILE A 51 12.15 7.47 -14.10
N ARG A 52 12.02 8.78 -13.95
CA ARG A 52 13.09 9.70 -13.51
C ARG A 52 12.86 10.10 -12.06
N ILE A 53 13.92 10.62 -11.43
CA ILE A 53 13.85 11.15 -10.06
C ILE A 53 12.85 12.33 -9.99
N SER A 54 12.77 13.15 -11.04
CA SER A 54 11.77 14.22 -11.18
C SER A 54 10.34 13.69 -11.04
N ASP A 55 10.04 12.56 -11.68
CA ASP A 55 8.69 12.00 -11.70
C ASP A 55 8.33 11.48 -10.31
N LEU A 56 9.30 10.93 -9.57
CA LEU A 56 9.10 10.52 -8.18
C LEU A 56 8.91 11.74 -7.24
N LYS A 57 9.60 12.85 -7.53
CA LYS A 57 9.42 14.11 -6.79
C LYS A 57 8.02 14.67 -6.99
N GLU A 58 7.49 14.63 -8.22
CA GLU A 58 6.14 15.08 -8.52
C GLU A 58 5.09 14.30 -7.73
N VAL A 59 5.15 12.96 -7.73
CA VAL A 59 4.19 12.16 -6.96
C VAL A 59 4.35 12.37 -5.45
N HIS A 60 5.59 12.49 -4.96
CA HIS A 60 5.85 12.81 -3.55
C HIS A 60 5.19 14.13 -3.14
N GLN A 61 5.36 15.19 -3.95
CA GLN A 61 4.76 16.50 -3.70
C GLN A 61 3.24 16.47 -3.78
N GLN A 62 2.65 15.77 -4.76
CA GLN A 62 1.20 15.64 -4.90
C GLN A 62 0.59 14.91 -3.70
N ILE A 63 1.21 13.81 -3.24
CA ILE A 63 0.77 13.08 -2.05
C ILE A 63 0.92 13.97 -0.80
N ALA A 64 2.05 14.66 -0.65
CA ALA A 64 2.27 15.57 0.48
C ALA A 64 1.21 16.68 0.55
N GLN A 65 0.88 17.30 -0.60
CA GLN A 65 -0.19 18.30 -0.71
C GLN A 65 -1.56 17.71 -0.37
N ALA A 66 -1.86 16.51 -0.88
CA ALA A 66 -3.13 15.84 -0.58
C ALA A 66 -3.29 15.49 0.91
N ILE A 67 -2.20 15.28 1.62
CA ILE A 67 -2.23 15.00 3.07
C ILE A 67 -2.33 16.30 3.89
N GLN A 68 -1.85 17.44 3.37
CA GLN A 68 -1.90 18.74 4.08
C GLN A 68 -3.31 19.23 4.40
N GLN A 69 -4.33 18.79 3.67
CA GLN A 69 -5.72 19.14 3.97
C GLN A 69 -6.23 18.53 5.29
N TYR A 70 -5.55 17.50 5.81
CA TYR A 70 -5.89 16.84 7.07
C TYR A 70 -5.01 17.35 8.22
N ASN A 71 -5.51 17.22 9.44
CA ASN A 71 -4.71 17.52 10.63
C ASN A 71 -3.65 16.41 10.83
N LYS A 72 -2.43 16.69 10.36
CA LYS A 72 -1.29 15.76 10.37
C LYS A 72 -0.62 15.74 11.74
N VAL A 73 -0.64 14.57 12.38
CA VAL A 73 0.06 14.32 13.65
C VAL A 73 1.49 13.81 13.41
N GLY A 74 1.71 13.04 12.35
CA GLY A 74 3.04 12.53 12.00
C GLY A 74 3.14 12.06 10.55
N VAL A 75 4.32 12.20 9.95
CA VAL A 75 4.67 11.67 8.63
C VAL A 75 6.08 11.11 8.71
N ASP A 76 6.25 9.92 8.15
CA ASP A 76 7.51 9.23 7.98
C ASP A 76 7.61 8.76 6.53
N CYS A 77 8.78 8.93 5.91
CA CYS A 77 9.01 8.60 4.52
C CYS A 77 10.30 7.80 4.42
N GLU A 78 10.23 6.59 3.87
CA GLU A 78 11.39 5.75 3.63
C GLU A 78 11.51 5.44 2.13
N ILE A 79 12.73 5.52 1.60
CA ILE A 79 13.02 5.13 0.22
C ILE A 79 14.10 4.06 0.26
N SER A 80 13.79 2.88 -0.27
CA SER A 80 14.75 1.79 -0.44
C SER A 80 15.12 1.65 -1.90
N HIS A 81 16.38 1.89 -2.23
CA HIS A 81 16.93 1.79 -3.58
C HIS A 81 17.84 0.56 -3.70
N SER A 82 17.41 -0.42 -4.48
CA SER A 82 18.16 -1.64 -4.77
C SER A 82 18.85 -1.55 -6.14
N LEU A 83 20.15 -1.86 -6.15
CA LEU A 83 20.99 -1.91 -7.35
C LEU A 83 21.23 -3.36 -7.77
N PHE A 84 21.44 -3.60 -9.07
CA PHE A 84 21.60 -4.95 -9.63
C PHE A 84 22.75 -5.78 -9.02
N LYS A 85 23.74 -5.14 -8.39
CA LYS A 85 24.89 -5.81 -7.75
C LYS A 85 24.65 -6.17 -6.27
N GLY A 86 23.39 -6.29 -5.84
CA GLY A 86 23.02 -6.64 -4.46
C GLY A 86 23.22 -5.51 -3.43
N GLN A 87 23.66 -4.33 -3.86
CA GLN A 87 23.73 -3.17 -2.96
C GLN A 87 22.32 -2.56 -2.81
N SER A 88 21.90 -2.35 -1.57
CA SER A 88 20.67 -1.61 -1.24
C SER A 88 21.03 -0.38 -0.41
N ARG A 89 20.38 0.74 -0.69
CA ARG A 89 20.51 1.99 0.07
C ARG A 89 19.13 2.38 0.58
N ASN A 90 19.03 2.67 1.87
CA ASN A 90 17.80 3.14 2.48
C ASN A 90 17.97 4.60 2.89
N TYR A 91 16.95 5.40 2.63
CA TYR A 91 16.90 6.83 2.92
C TYR A 91 15.66 7.10 3.77
N SER A 92 15.85 7.78 4.90
CA SER A 92 14.77 8.09 5.85
C SER A 92 13.96 9.34 5.48
N SER A 93 14.16 9.90 4.29
CA SER A 93 13.36 11.00 3.75
C SER A 93 13.56 11.12 2.25
N PHE A 94 12.61 11.75 1.56
CA PHE A 94 12.72 12.01 0.12
C PHE A 94 13.87 12.97 -0.20
N GLU A 95 14.09 13.99 0.64
CA GLU A 95 15.15 14.99 0.44
C GLU A 95 16.54 14.35 0.54
N ARG A 96 16.72 13.40 1.47
CA ARG A 96 17.97 12.62 1.58
C ARG A 96 18.22 11.77 0.34
N PHE A 97 17.16 11.21 -0.24
CA PHE A 97 17.26 10.48 -1.50
C PHE A 97 17.59 11.41 -2.67
N GLU A 98 16.94 12.57 -2.77
CA GLU A 98 17.18 13.57 -3.82
C GLU A 98 18.61 14.11 -3.82
N ILE A 99 19.17 14.37 -2.64
CA ILE A 99 20.56 14.83 -2.49
C ILE A 99 21.56 13.69 -2.76
N SER A 100 21.12 12.44 -2.61
CA SER A 100 22.02 11.31 -2.75
C SER A 100 22.50 11.18 -4.19
N ASP A 101 23.80 10.91 -4.34
CA ASP A 101 24.38 10.75 -5.66
C ASP A 101 23.92 9.42 -6.30
N CYS A 102 22.88 9.52 -7.14
CA CYS A 102 22.41 8.43 -7.97
C CYS A 102 23.28 8.20 -9.22
N SER A 103 24.39 8.94 -9.41
CA SER A 103 25.30 8.77 -10.56
C SER A 103 26.12 7.48 -10.54
N THR A 104 25.84 6.58 -9.58
CA THR A 104 26.50 5.28 -9.51
C THR A 104 26.30 4.55 -10.85
N ARG A 105 27.38 4.08 -11.48
CA ARG A 105 27.37 3.37 -12.79
C ARG A 105 26.62 2.01 -12.77
N CYS A 106 25.84 1.74 -11.73
CA CYS A 106 25.11 0.49 -11.54
C CYS A 106 23.64 0.70 -11.90
N VAL A 107 23.07 -0.25 -12.63
CA VAL A 107 21.66 -0.24 -13.02
C VAL A 107 20.78 -0.43 -11.77
N SER A 108 19.77 0.42 -11.63
CA SER A 108 18.73 0.29 -10.60
C SER A 108 17.88 -0.96 -10.88
N ASN A 109 17.75 -1.81 -9.88
CA ASN A 109 16.93 -3.02 -9.93
C ASN A 109 15.52 -2.75 -9.44
N ALA A 110 15.40 -2.17 -8.25
CA ALA A 110 14.11 -1.84 -7.66
C ALA A 110 14.20 -0.55 -6.83
N LEU A 111 13.08 0.15 -6.73
CA LEU A 111 12.91 1.31 -5.87
C LEU A 111 11.60 1.14 -5.10
N ALA A 112 11.65 1.21 -3.78
CA ALA A 112 10.47 1.24 -2.93
C ALA A 112 10.37 2.61 -2.28
N TYR A 113 9.27 3.31 -2.51
CA TYR A 113 8.87 4.53 -1.83
C TYR A 113 7.79 4.16 -0.82
N GLU A 114 8.05 4.35 0.46
CA GLU A 114 7.13 4.08 1.56
C GLU A 114 6.82 5.39 2.29
N LEU A 115 5.54 5.68 2.45
CA LEU A 115 5.05 6.84 3.19
C LEU A 115 4.10 6.36 4.27
N ASN A 116 4.47 6.55 5.52
CA ASN A 116 3.64 6.30 6.69
C ASN A 116 3.14 7.65 7.22
N PHE A 117 1.85 7.79 7.47
CA PHE A 117 1.34 9.03 8.04
C PHE A 117 0.16 8.80 8.98
N LEU A 118 0.02 9.75 9.90
CA LEU A 118 -0.97 9.75 10.96
C LEU A 118 -1.78 11.03 10.84
N VAL A 119 -3.07 10.89 10.52
CA VAL A 119 -3.97 12.03 10.32
C VAL A 119 -5.21 11.89 11.18
N ILE A 120 -5.70 13.03 11.63
CA ILE A 120 -7.00 13.18 12.25
C ILE A 120 -7.96 13.67 11.16
N LEU A 121 -9.06 12.93 10.98
CA LEU A 121 -10.09 13.30 10.02
C LEU A 121 -11.06 14.30 10.66
N PRO A 122 -11.55 15.29 9.90
CA PRO A 122 -12.61 16.17 10.36
C PRO A 122 -13.90 15.34 10.54
N GLY A 123 -14.24 15.05 11.80
CA GLY A 123 -15.45 14.32 12.16
C GLY A 123 -16.64 15.27 12.31
N GLN A 124 -17.86 14.71 12.30
CA GLN A 124 -19.07 15.42 12.74
C GLN A 124 -19.27 15.32 14.26
N ILE A 125 -18.46 14.48 14.93
CA ILE A 125 -18.58 14.19 16.35
C ILE A 125 -17.30 14.65 17.04
N PRO A 126 -17.39 15.59 18.00
CA PRO A 126 -16.22 16.24 18.61
C PRO A 126 -15.26 15.27 19.32
N GLU A 127 -15.74 14.13 19.80
CA GLU A 127 -14.90 13.12 20.48
C GLU A 127 -14.15 12.19 19.50
N ALA A 128 -14.63 12.08 18.26
CA ALA A 128 -13.94 11.34 17.19
C ALA A 128 -12.86 12.19 16.51
N GLU A 129 -12.90 13.52 16.69
CA GLU A 129 -11.91 14.48 16.18
C GLU A 129 -10.54 14.37 16.86
N GLU A 130 -10.37 13.54 17.88
CA GLU A 130 -9.09 13.42 18.59
C GLU A 130 -8.35 12.11 18.28
N ILE A 131 -8.93 11.20 17.48
CA ILE A 131 -8.35 9.87 17.27
C ILE A 131 -7.48 9.88 16.00
N PRO A 132 -6.14 9.81 16.14
CA PRO A 132 -5.26 9.72 14.99
C PRO A 132 -5.41 8.37 14.28
N GLN A 133 -5.57 8.42 12.97
CA GLN A 133 -5.68 7.25 12.10
C GLN A 133 -4.39 7.04 11.31
N ARG A 134 -3.93 5.78 11.25
CA ARG A 134 -2.69 5.40 10.56
C ARG A 134 -2.98 5.00 9.11
N TYR A 135 -2.14 5.52 8.23
CA TYR A 135 -2.13 5.19 6.81
C TYR A 135 -0.71 4.82 6.39
N LYS A 136 -0.61 3.94 5.40
CA LYS A 136 0.66 3.57 4.76
C LYS A 136 0.47 3.45 3.26
N VAL A 137 1.32 4.12 2.50
CA VAL A 137 1.36 4.07 1.03
C VAL A 137 2.73 3.51 0.64
N VAL A 138 2.74 2.44 -0.15
CA VAL A 138 3.97 1.84 -0.65
C VAL A 138 3.92 1.77 -2.17
N ILE A 139 4.83 2.45 -2.84
CA ILE A 139 5.00 2.39 -4.29
C ILE A 139 6.31 1.64 -4.56
N ARG A 140 6.22 0.49 -5.23
CA ARG A 140 7.37 -0.31 -5.63
C ARG A 140 7.52 -0.26 -7.14
N VAL A 141 8.66 0.21 -7.59
CA VAL A 141 9.06 0.20 -8.99
C VAL A 141 10.09 -0.90 -9.17
N GLN A 142 9.87 -1.78 -10.12
CA GLN A 142 10.77 -2.87 -10.43
C GLN A 142 11.20 -2.80 -11.88
N ASN A 143 12.50 -2.94 -12.09
CA ASN A 143 13.06 -3.15 -13.40
C ASN A 143 12.86 -4.64 -13.73
N GLY A 144 12.07 -4.97 -14.75
CA GLY A 144 11.77 -6.36 -15.15
C GLY A 144 12.98 -7.18 -15.63
N LEU A 145 14.20 -6.68 -15.41
CA LEU A 145 15.45 -7.43 -15.53
C LEU A 145 15.56 -8.34 -14.30
N LYS A 146 14.92 -9.51 -14.38
CA LYS A 146 15.01 -10.57 -13.36
C LYS A 146 16.49 -10.88 -13.11
N GLY A 147 16.97 -10.52 -11.92
CA GLY A 147 18.32 -10.85 -11.49
C GLY A 147 18.51 -12.36 -11.43
N GLU A 148 19.75 -12.83 -11.60
CA GLU A 148 20.08 -14.26 -11.59
C GLU A 148 19.62 -15.00 -10.32
N GLU A 149 19.38 -14.29 -9.21
CA GLU A 149 18.84 -14.86 -7.96
C GLU A 149 17.39 -15.34 -8.05
N GLU A 150 16.56 -14.79 -8.95
CA GLU A 150 15.20 -15.33 -9.18
C GLU A 150 15.21 -16.70 -9.87
N SER A 151 16.37 -17.15 -10.37
CA SER A 151 16.55 -18.49 -10.94
C SER A 151 16.30 -19.60 -9.92
N ALA A 152 16.45 -19.32 -8.62
CA ALA A 152 16.25 -20.29 -7.54
C ALA A 152 14.79 -20.46 -7.08
N VAL A 153 13.88 -19.56 -7.49
CA VAL A 153 12.48 -19.61 -7.06
C VAL A 153 11.67 -20.50 -8.02
N PRO A 154 10.89 -21.47 -7.52
CA PRO A 154 10.10 -22.36 -8.38
C PRO A 154 9.16 -21.60 -9.30
N LEU A 155 9.01 -22.08 -10.55
CA LEU A 155 8.25 -21.40 -11.62
C LEU A 155 6.85 -20.95 -11.17
N PHE A 156 6.16 -21.75 -10.36
CA PHE A 156 4.80 -21.46 -9.88
C PHE A 156 4.70 -20.24 -8.93
N ILE A 157 5.79 -19.83 -8.28
CA ILE A 157 5.85 -18.62 -7.43
C ILE A 157 6.26 -17.39 -8.26
N ARG A 158 6.92 -17.58 -9.42
CA ARG A 158 7.28 -16.50 -10.36
C ARG A 158 6.08 -15.87 -11.05
N PHE A 159 4.89 -16.45 -10.89
CA PHE A 159 3.62 -15.99 -11.47
C PHE A 159 2.73 -15.30 -10.45
N SER A 160 3.32 -14.49 -9.55
CA SER A 160 2.52 -13.58 -8.74
C SER A 160 1.73 -12.66 -9.69
N PRO A 161 0.39 -12.58 -9.61
CA PRO A 161 -0.41 -11.66 -10.43
C PRO A 161 -0.14 -10.18 -10.10
N PHE A 162 0.78 -9.91 -9.16
CA PHE A 162 1.25 -8.60 -8.74
C PHE A 162 2.63 -8.25 -9.32
N ASP A 163 3.09 -8.92 -10.38
CA ASP A 163 4.38 -8.65 -11.05
C ASP A 163 4.25 -7.49 -12.07
N GLY A 164 3.61 -6.40 -11.64
CA GLY A 164 3.59 -5.15 -12.40
C GLY A 164 4.91 -4.40 -12.28
N ALA A 165 5.29 -3.63 -13.30
CA ALA A 165 6.50 -2.80 -13.24
C ALA A 165 6.41 -1.75 -12.13
N ILE A 166 5.19 -1.30 -11.82
CA ILE A 166 4.88 -0.46 -10.66
C ILE A 166 3.79 -1.17 -9.85
N ASN A 167 4.00 -1.29 -8.55
CA ASN A 167 3.03 -1.85 -7.60
C ASN A 167 2.78 -0.83 -6.49
N ALA A 168 1.54 -0.36 -6.39
CA ALA A 168 1.07 0.50 -5.31
C ALA A 168 0.30 -0.34 -4.29
N THR A 169 0.59 -0.13 -3.01
CA THR A 169 -0.11 -0.74 -1.88
C THR A 169 -0.57 0.36 -0.94
N PHE A 170 -1.82 0.29 -0.53
CA PHE A 170 -2.43 1.22 0.41
C PHE A 170 -2.90 0.46 1.63
N GLU A 171 -2.45 0.86 2.81
CA GLU A 171 -3.08 0.48 4.08
C GLU A 171 -3.81 1.70 4.61
N TYR A 172 -5.11 1.56 4.87
CA TYR A 172 -5.99 2.69 5.18
C TYR A 172 -6.97 2.37 6.30
N ALA A 173 -7.38 3.44 6.98
CA ALA A 173 -8.48 3.44 7.94
C ALA A 173 -9.78 4.00 7.34
N ASP A 174 -9.68 4.96 6.42
CA ASP A 174 -10.80 5.52 5.67
C ASP A 174 -10.64 5.32 4.16
N TYR A 175 -11.70 4.86 3.52
CA TYR A 175 -11.71 4.52 2.10
C TYR A 175 -11.69 5.76 1.19
N ALA A 176 -12.30 6.88 1.59
CA ALA A 176 -12.32 8.10 0.80
C ALA A 176 -10.92 8.74 0.71
N VAL A 177 -10.19 8.74 1.83
CA VAL A 177 -8.78 9.18 1.85
C VAL A 177 -7.93 8.31 0.94
N MET A 178 -8.12 6.99 1.00
CA MET A 178 -7.43 6.04 0.12
C MET A 178 -7.75 6.31 -1.35
N LEU A 179 -9.03 6.51 -1.72
CA LEU A 179 -9.42 6.80 -3.10
C LEU A 179 -8.76 8.06 -3.64
N ALA A 180 -8.67 9.11 -2.83
CA ALA A 180 -7.98 10.35 -3.22
C ALA A 180 -6.50 10.08 -3.53
N LEU A 181 -5.80 9.36 -2.65
CA LEU A 181 -4.39 8.99 -2.85
C LEU A 181 -4.17 8.05 -4.04
N LYS A 182 -5.08 7.09 -4.21
CA LYS A 182 -5.10 6.19 -5.36
C LYS A 182 -5.22 6.98 -6.66
N SER A 183 -6.14 7.96 -6.72
CA SER A 183 -6.34 8.78 -7.92
C SER A 183 -5.10 9.61 -8.29
N ILE A 184 -4.31 10.04 -7.30
CA ILE A 184 -3.06 10.75 -7.51
C ILE A 184 -2.03 9.81 -8.14
N ILE A 185 -1.90 8.60 -7.58
CA ILE A 185 -0.96 7.59 -8.12
C ILE A 185 -1.40 7.12 -9.50
N ASP A 186 -2.70 6.92 -9.74
CA ASP A 186 -3.24 6.58 -11.06
C ASP A 186 -2.84 7.63 -12.11
N LYS A 187 -3.11 8.92 -11.82
CA LYS A 187 -2.75 10.04 -12.72
C LYS A 187 -1.25 10.15 -12.93
N TRP A 188 -0.47 9.96 -11.87
CA TRP A 188 0.99 9.95 -11.98
C TRP A 188 1.45 8.83 -12.90
N VAL A 189 0.98 7.59 -12.71
CA VAL A 189 1.35 6.46 -13.58
C VAL A 189 0.93 6.69 -15.03
N GLU A 190 -0.26 7.26 -15.26
CA GLU A 190 -0.74 7.63 -16.61
C GLU A 190 0.13 8.71 -17.28
N SER A 191 0.75 9.59 -16.49
CA SER A 191 1.65 10.64 -17.00
C SER A 191 3.04 10.12 -17.37
N LEU A 192 3.42 8.91 -16.92
CA LEU A 192 4.74 8.36 -17.15
C LEU A 192 4.94 7.95 -18.63
N PRO A 193 6.11 8.25 -19.22
CA PRO A 193 6.41 7.82 -20.58
C PRO A 193 6.52 6.28 -20.66
N VAL A 194 5.68 5.69 -21.51
CA VAL A 194 5.71 4.24 -21.77
C VAL A 194 6.85 3.91 -22.72
N ARG A 195 7.76 3.05 -22.27
CA ARG A 195 8.87 2.54 -23.08
C ARG A 195 8.33 1.68 -24.21
N LYS A 196 8.70 1.99 -25.46
CA LYS A 196 8.37 1.16 -26.64
C LYS A 196 9.04 -0.21 -26.53
N GLN A 197 8.32 -1.20 -26.01
CA GLN A 197 8.74 -2.59 -26.08
C GLN A 197 8.69 -3.08 -27.53
N SER A 198 9.70 -3.86 -27.95
CA SER A 198 9.67 -4.51 -29.26
C SER A 198 8.48 -5.48 -29.32
N LYS A 199 7.84 -5.58 -30.50
CA LYS A 199 6.62 -6.41 -30.70
C LYS A 199 6.82 -7.87 -30.31
N ILE A 200 8.06 -8.34 -30.32
CA ILE A 200 8.48 -9.71 -29.95
C ILE A 200 8.31 -9.95 -28.44
N PHE A 201 8.70 -8.99 -27.59
CA PHE A 201 8.48 -9.10 -26.14
C PHE A 201 6.98 -9.04 -25.77
N LYS A 202 6.18 -8.26 -26.50
CA LYS A 202 4.70 -8.24 -26.34
C LYS A 202 4.04 -9.56 -26.73
N PHE A 203 4.64 -10.34 -27.62
CA PHE A 203 4.11 -11.64 -28.03
C PHE A 203 4.38 -12.71 -26.98
N ILE A 204 5.58 -12.68 -26.37
CA ILE A 204 5.97 -13.60 -25.30
C ILE A 204 5.19 -13.29 -24.00
N SER A 205 4.96 -12.01 -23.67
CA SER A 205 4.14 -11.65 -22.51
C SER A 205 2.63 -11.81 -22.73
N ARG A 206 2.15 -11.84 -23.99
CA ARG A 206 0.74 -12.17 -24.33
C ARG A 206 0.42 -13.66 -24.24
N GLN A 207 1.41 -14.54 -24.26
CA GLN A 207 1.23 -15.94 -23.87
C GLN A 207 1.27 -16.08 -22.34
N ARG A 208 0.54 -15.22 -21.61
CA ARG A 208 -0.01 -15.58 -20.29
C ARG A 208 -1.06 -16.65 -20.57
N ILE A 209 -0.63 -17.91 -20.51
CA ILE A 209 -1.48 -19.08 -20.72
C ILE A 209 -2.67 -18.98 -19.77
N TYR A 210 -3.86 -18.73 -20.32
CA TYR A 210 -5.10 -19.03 -19.64
C TYR A 210 -5.19 -20.56 -19.53
N LEU A 211 -4.73 -21.13 -18.41
CA LEU A 211 -5.21 -22.43 -17.99
C LEU A 211 -6.60 -22.21 -17.37
N SER A 212 -7.59 -22.00 -18.23
CA SER A 212 -8.99 -22.21 -17.84
C SER A 212 -9.15 -23.68 -17.48
N GLY A 213 -9.57 -23.94 -16.25
CA GLY A 213 -9.76 -25.29 -15.74
C GLY A 213 -10.68 -26.12 -16.62
N HIS A 214 -10.18 -27.27 -17.06
CA HIS A 214 -11.01 -28.45 -17.23
C HIS A 214 -10.64 -29.44 -16.12
N VAL A 215 -11.29 -29.27 -14.97
CA VAL A 215 -11.49 -30.39 -14.06
C VAL A 215 -12.60 -31.23 -14.71
N SER A 216 -12.21 -32.14 -15.59
CA SER A 216 -13.12 -33.17 -16.06
C SER A 216 -13.36 -34.11 -14.88
N GLY A 217 -14.53 -33.98 -14.27
CA GLY A 217 -14.97 -34.85 -13.20
C GLY A 217 -15.06 -36.29 -13.70
N VAL A 218 -14.15 -37.13 -13.23
CA VAL A 218 -14.37 -38.58 -13.20
C VAL A 218 -14.88 -38.88 -11.79
N ALA A 219 -16.20 -38.94 -11.66
CA ALA A 219 -16.88 -39.48 -10.50
C ALA A 219 -16.57 -40.98 -10.42
N ALA A 220 -15.60 -41.37 -9.60
CA ALA A 220 -15.46 -42.75 -9.17
C ALA A 220 -16.40 -42.96 -7.97
N ALA A 221 -17.56 -43.55 -8.26
CA ALA A 221 -18.50 -44.04 -7.26
C ALA A 221 -17.85 -45.16 -6.45
N LEU A 222 -17.80 -45.00 -5.12
CA LEU A 222 -17.63 -46.11 -4.19
C LEU A 222 -18.96 -46.32 -3.45
N PRO A 223 -19.52 -47.53 -3.46
CA PRO A 223 -20.80 -47.79 -2.82
C PRO A 223 -20.64 -47.91 -1.30
N PHE A 224 -21.47 -47.17 -0.57
CA PHE A 224 -21.79 -47.45 0.83
C PHE A 224 -22.48 -48.82 0.94
N PRO A 225 -22.13 -49.65 1.94
CA PRO A 225 -23.06 -50.64 2.46
C PRO A 225 -23.83 -50.03 3.66
N GLN A 226 -25.14 -50.20 3.63
CA GLN A 226 -26.07 -50.08 4.75
C GLN A 226 -26.98 -51.32 4.69
N PRO A 227 -27.68 -51.71 5.77
CA PRO A 227 -27.45 -51.43 7.18
C PRO A 227 -26.80 -52.60 7.94
#